data_AF-A0A835MZM2-F1
#
_entry.id   AF-A0A835MZM2-F1
#
_cell.length_a   1.000
_cell.length_b   1.000
_cell.length_c   1.000
_cell.angle_alpha   90.00
_cell.angle_beta   90.00
_cell.angle_gamma   90.00
#
_symmetry.space_group_name_H-M   'P 1'
#
loop_
_entity.id
_entity.type
_entity.pdbx_description
1 polymer ?
#
loop_
_entity_poly.entity_id
_entity_poly.type
_entity_poly.pdbx_seq_one_letter_code
_entity_poly.pdbx_strand_id
1 'polypeptide(L)'
;MEALLSQFALLSSQACQDKNFDPSSIDDLLKLFEIEACKSWAEMECEQEKEVIQAEVAMQQAEDYLDSVMEDAMNEFRRFEVEMERTARSELGDLEKTAESARNMGNLIEKAATIASTKYMEAALDSATASMKTACKGLSTKKNNVQDKSDVNEPSMSGKATEKRSKFLQLWNVMLPSYKPLLCSKLLEGLWDYDNWQEVVG
;
A
#
# COMPACT_ATOMS: atom_id res chain seq x y z
N MET A 1 -31.20 -39.57 -51.79
CA MET A 1 -31.87 -40.58 -50.93
C MET A 1 -33.42 -40.58 -50.98
N GLU A 2 -34.13 -39.47 -50.72
CA GLU A 2 -35.62 -39.44 -50.68
C GLU A 2 -36.35 -39.95 -51.94
N ALA A 3 -35.80 -39.63 -53.12
CA ALA A 3 -36.34 -40.11 -54.39
C ALA A 3 -36.28 -41.64 -54.52
N LEU A 4 -35.19 -42.26 -54.02
CA LEU A 4 -35.03 -43.73 -54.02
C LEU A 4 -36.01 -44.39 -53.04
N LEU A 5 -36.24 -43.79 -51.87
CA LEU A 5 -37.24 -44.28 -50.89
C LEU A 5 -38.66 -44.23 -51.46
N SER A 6 -38.99 -43.16 -52.18
CA SER A 6 -40.27 -43.01 -52.87
C SER A 6 -40.45 -44.07 -53.96
N GLN A 7 -39.40 -44.34 -54.73
CA GLN A 7 -39.42 -45.37 -55.77
C GLN A 7 -39.49 -46.79 -55.19
N PHE A 8 -38.84 -47.02 -54.06
CA PHE A 8 -38.92 -48.29 -53.33
C PHE A 8 -40.33 -48.57 -52.81
N ALA A 9 -40.98 -47.56 -52.23
CA ALA A 9 -42.36 -47.68 -51.76
C ALA A 9 -43.34 -47.99 -52.91
N LEU A 10 -43.13 -47.38 -54.08
CA LEU A 10 -43.91 -47.65 -55.29
C LEU A 10 -43.72 -49.10 -55.77
N LEU A 11 -42.47 -49.54 -55.97
CA LEU A 11 -42.16 -50.90 -56.44
C LEU A 11 -42.63 -51.97 -55.44
N SER A 12 -42.50 -51.71 -54.14
CA SER A 12 -42.99 -52.61 -53.09
C SER A 12 -44.51 -52.76 -53.14
N SER A 13 -45.24 -51.66 -53.37
CA SER A 13 -46.70 -51.69 -53.51
C SER A 13 -47.13 -52.44 -54.77
N GLN A 14 -46.40 -52.27 -55.89
CA GLN A 14 -46.64 -52.99 -57.13
C GLN A 14 -46.37 -54.49 -56.99
N ALA A 15 -45.29 -54.89 -56.32
CA ALA A 15 -44.95 -56.29 -56.08
C ALA A 15 -46.04 -57.04 -55.28
N CYS A 16 -46.80 -56.35 -54.43
CA CYS A 16 -47.92 -56.94 -53.69
C CYS A 16 -49.20 -57.09 -54.53
N GLN A 17 -49.37 -56.30 -55.59
CA GLN A 17 -50.63 -56.20 -56.35
C GLN A 17 -50.55 -56.86 -57.73
N ASP A 18 -49.38 -56.86 -58.37
CA ASP A 18 -49.17 -57.38 -59.71
C ASP A 18 -48.53 -58.78 -59.69
N LYS A 19 -49.18 -59.75 -60.32
CA LYS A 19 -48.69 -61.13 -60.43
C LYS A 19 -47.58 -61.32 -61.46
N ASN A 20 -47.42 -60.37 -62.39
CA ASN A 20 -46.38 -60.37 -63.41
C ASN A 20 -45.22 -59.42 -63.05
N PHE A 21 -45.13 -59.01 -61.79
CA PHE A 21 -44.06 -58.15 -61.30
C PHE A 21 -42.68 -58.75 -61.60
N ASP A 22 -41.76 -57.92 -62.10
CA ASP A 22 -40.38 -58.30 -62.36
C ASP A 22 -39.50 -58.02 -61.11
N PRO A 23 -39.03 -59.05 -60.39
CA PRO A 23 -38.21 -58.87 -59.20
C PRO A 23 -36.87 -58.18 -59.45
N SER A 24 -36.37 -58.21 -60.70
CA SER A 24 -35.08 -57.58 -61.04
C SER A 24 -35.12 -56.05 -60.89
N SER A 25 -36.29 -55.44 -61.03
CA SER A 25 -36.50 -54.00 -60.82
C SER A 25 -36.20 -53.54 -59.40
N ILE A 26 -36.43 -54.40 -58.39
CA ILE A 26 -36.09 -54.11 -56.98
C ILE A 26 -34.57 -54.24 -56.79
N ASP A 27 -33.95 -55.25 -57.38
CA ASP A 27 -32.50 -55.48 -57.29
C ASP A 27 -31.71 -54.31 -57.87
N ASP A 28 -32.12 -53.81 -59.04
CA ASP A 28 -31.49 -52.64 -59.65
C ASP A 28 -31.68 -51.37 -58.83
N LEU A 29 -32.84 -51.21 -58.17
CA LEU A 29 -33.05 -50.11 -57.22
C LEU A 29 -32.18 -50.24 -55.97
N LEU A 30 -31.99 -51.46 -55.44
CA LEU A 30 -31.12 -51.71 -54.29
C LEU A 30 -29.66 -51.39 -54.58
N LYS A 31 -29.17 -51.66 -55.79
CA LYS A 31 -27.83 -51.23 -56.23
C LYS A 31 -27.69 -49.71 -56.21
N LEU A 32 -28.73 -48.97 -56.62
CA LEU A 32 -28.73 -47.51 -56.54
C LEU A 32 -28.71 -47.01 -55.09
N PHE A 33 -29.42 -47.69 -54.17
CA PHE A 33 -29.34 -47.39 -52.73
C PHE A 33 -27.94 -47.59 -52.18
N GLU A 34 -27.28 -48.69 -52.53
CA GLU A 34 -25.92 -48.98 -52.07
C GLU A 34 -24.94 -47.89 -52.54
N ILE A 35 -25.00 -47.52 -53.82
CA ILE A 35 -24.16 -46.46 -54.38
C ILE A 35 -24.42 -45.11 -53.67
N GLU A 36 -25.68 -44.73 -53.53
CA GLU A 36 -26.06 -43.47 -52.87
C GLU A 36 -25.66 -43.45 -51.39
N ALA A 37 -25.81 -44.57 -50.68
CA ALA A 37 -25.41 -44.69 -49.28
C ALA A 37 -23.89 -44.57 -49.11
N CYS A 38 -23.12 -45.31 -49.92
CA CYS A 38 -21.65 -45.22 -49.93
C CYS A 38 -21.17 -43.80 -50.25
N LYS A 39 -21.79 -43.15 -51.24
CA LYS A 39 -21.47 -41.76 -51.58
C LYS A 39 -21.79 -40.80 -50.44
N SER A 40 -22.97 -40.93 -49.83
CA SER A 40 -23.37 -40.07 -48.71
C SER A 40 -22.45 -40.24 -47.50
N TRP A 41 -22.00 -41.47 -47.23
CA TRP A 41 -21.04 -41.75 -46.16
C TRP A 41 -19.67 -41.13 -46.45
N ALA A 42 -19.16 -41.27 -47.67
CA ALA A 42 -17.90 -40.66 -48.07
C ALA A 42 -17.94 -39.12 -48.02
N GLU A 43 -19.06 -38.51 -48.42
CA GLU A 43 -19.27 -37.07 -48.33
C GLU A 43 -19.32 -36.61 -46.86
N MET A 44 -20.05 -37.33 -46.01
CA MET A 44 -20.14 -37.05 -44.58
C MET A 44 -18.78 -37.17 -43.87
N GLU A 45 -18.02 -38.23 -44.15
CA GLU A 45 -16.68 -38.44 -43.56
C GLU A 45 -15.72 -37.32 -44.00
N CYS A 46 -15.76 -36.92 -45.27
CA CYS A 46 -14.96 -35.81 -45.77
C CYS A 46 -15.34 -34.45 -45.15
N GLU A 47 -16.63 -34.21 -44.90
CA GLU A 47 -17.07 -33.00 -44.20
C GLU A 47 -16.63 -33.01 -42.73
N GLN A 48 -16.79 -34.15 -42.06
CA GLN A 48 -16.35 -34.33 -40.68
C GLN A 48 -14.84 -34.12 -40.53
N GLU A 49 -14.01 -34.66 -41.44
CA GLU A 49 -12.56 -34.42 -41.42
C GLU A 49 -12.23 -32.92 -41.56
N LYS A 50 -12.94 -32.19 -42.42
CA LYS A 50 -12.74 -30.74 -42.57
C LYS A 50 -13.11 -29.99 -41.29
N GLU A 51 -14.23 -30.35 -40.67
CA GLU A 51 -14.66 -29.76 -39.41
C GLU A 51 -13.64 -30.01 -38.29
N VAL A 52 -13.11 -31.23 -38.20
CA VAL A 52 -12.06 -31.57 -37.23
C VAL A 52 -10.80 -30.74 -37.46
N ILE A 53 -10.31 -30.65 -38.69
CA ILE A 53 -9.12 -29.84 -39.01
C ILE A 53 -9.36 -28.36 -38.68
N GLN A 54 -10.54 -27.82 -39.00
CA GLN A 54 -10.88 -26.44 -38.67
C GLN A 54 -10.94 -26.21 -37.15
N ALA A 55 -11.51 -27.16 -36.41
CA ALA A 55 -11.56 -27.10 -34.96
C ALA A 55 -10.16 -27.17 -34.32
N GLU A 56 -9.29 -28.05 -34.82
CA GLU A 56 -7.89 -28.16 -34.38
C GLU A 56 -7.11 -26.87 -34.65
N VAL A 57 -7.25 -26.28 -35.83
CA VAL A 57 -6.60 -25.00 -36.17
C VAL A 57 -7.11 -23.87 -35.27
N ALA A 58 -8.42 -23.80 -35.03
CA ALA A 58 -8.99 -22.79 -34.13
C ALA A 58 -8.51 -22.96 -32.68
N MET A 59 -8.39 -24.22 -32.22
CA MET A 59 -7.84 -24.53 -30.90
C MET A 59 -6.38 -24.10 -30.79
N GLN A 60 -5.55 -24.43 -31.78
CA GLN A 60 -4.15 -24.03 -31.80
C GLN A 60 -3.99 -22.51 -31.80
N GLN A 61 -4.79 -21.79 -32.58
CA GLN A 61 -4.78 -20.32 -32.59
C GLN A 61 -5.17 -19.73 -31.22
N ALA A 62 -6.13 -20.35 -30.53
CA ALA A 62 -6.52 -19.92 -29.20
C ALA A 62 -5.42 -20.19 -28.17
N GLU A 63 -4.74 -21.35 -28.25
CA GLU A 63 -3.59 -21.69 -27.42
C GLU A 63 -2.43 -20.71 -27.65
N ASP A 64 -2.04 -20.46 -28.89
CA ASP A 64 -0.96 -19.54 -29.25
C ASP A 64 -1.25 -18.11 -28.73
N TYR A 65 -2.51 -17.67 -28.81
CA TYR A 65 -2.93 -16.39 -28.27
C TYR A 65 -2.84 -16.34 -26.75
N LEU A 66 -3.31 -17.39 -26.06
CA LEU A 66 -3.24 -17.48 -24.60
C LEU A 66 -1.79 -17.49 -24.13
N ASP A 67 -0.92 -18.25 -24.78
CA ASP A 67 0.51 -18.29 -24.48
C ASP A 67 1.17 -16.92 -24.65
N SER A 68 0.83 -16.21 -25.73
CA SER A 68 1.32 -14.84 -25.95
C SER A 68 0.89 -13.89 -24.82
N VAL A 69 -0.39 -13.91 -24.44
CA VAL A 69 -0.91 -13.04 -23.38
C VAL A 69 -0.30 -13.39 -22.02
N MET A 70 -0.11 -14.68 -21.74
CA MET A 70 0.52 -15.15 -20.51
C MET A 70 1.99 -14.73 -20.43
N GLU A 71 2.76 -14.90 -21.51
CA GLU A 71 4.16 -14.48 -21.56
C GLU A 71 4.30 -12.96 -21.40
N ASP A 72 3.43 -12.18 -22.04
CA ASP A 72 3.39 -10.73 -21.88
C ASP A 72 3.10 -10.34 -20.42
N ALA A 73 2.10 -10.95 -19.80
CA ALA A 73 1.77 -10.70 -18.39
C ALA A 73 2.93 -11.09 -17.45
N MET A 74 3.56 -12.24 -17.68
CA MET A 74 4.72 -12.67 -16.89
C MET A 74 5.92 -11.72 -17.03
N ASN A 75 6.14 -11.19 -18.23
CA ASN A 75 7.19 -10.20 -18.47
C ASN A 75 6.88 -8.86 -17.78
N GLU A 76 5.60 -8.45 -17.74
CA GLU A 76 5.18 -7.28 -16.98
C GLU A 76 5.40 -7.46 -15.48
N PHE A 77 5.01 -8.62 -14.92
CA PHE A 77 5.28 -8.93 -13.51
C PHE A 77 6.78 -8.92 -13.18
N ARG A 78 7.61 -9.51 -14.04
CA ARG A 78 9.07 -9.49 -13.85
C ARG A 78 9.62 -8.06 -13.84
N ARG A 79 9.13 -7.19 -14.73
CA ARG A 79 9.53 -5.77 -14.76
C ARG A 79 9.06 -5.03 -13.51
N PHE A 80 7.82 -5.29 -13.08
CA PHE A 80 7.25 -4.70 -11.88
C PHE A 80 8.06 -5.07 -10.64
N GLU A 81 8.43 -6.34 -10.46
CA GLU A 81 9.25 -6.79 -9.32
C GLU A 81 10.60 -6.08 -9.26
N VAL A 82 11.29 -5.97 -10.40
CA VAL A 82 12.58 -5.27 -10.49
C VAL A 82 12.43 -3.79 -10.17
N GLU A 83 11.38 -3.14 -10.67
CA GLU A 83 11.12 -1.72 -10.40
C GLU A 83 10.73 -1.47 -8.95
N MET A 84 9.94 -2.36 -8.36
CA MET A 84 9.57 -2.34 -6.95
C MET A 84 10.80 -2.50 -6.06
N GLU A 85 11.67 -3.49 -6.33
CA GLU A 85 12.90 -3.69 -5.56
C GLU A 85 13.84 -2.48 -5.67
N ARG A 86 13.99 -1.92 -6.88
CA ARG A 86 14.81 -0.73 -7.11
C ARG A 86 14.30 0.47 -6.30
N THR A 87 12.99 0.69 -6.32
CA THR A 87 12.34 1.79 -5.61
C THR A 87 12.46 1.60 -4.10
N ALA A 88 12.16 0.40 -3.60
CA ALA A 88 12.29 0.08 -2.18
C ALA A 88 13.73 0.29 -1.67
N ARG A 89 14.75 -0.11 -2.44
CA ARG A 89 16.15 0.15 -2.08
C ARG A 89 16.49 1.64 -2.05
N SER A 90 15.96 2.41 -3.01
CA SER A 90 16.16 3.86 -3.04
C SER A 90 15.53 4.53 -1.83
N GLU A 91 14.26 4.22 -1.53
CA GLU A 91 13.54 4.76 -0.39
C GLU A 91 14.20 4.40 0.94
N LEU A 92 14.65 3.14 1.08
CA LEU A 92 15.37 2.70 2.27
C LEU A 92 16.69 3.46 2.44
N GLY A 93 17.45 3.68 1.36
CA GLY A 93 18.68 4.46 1.41
C GLY A 93 18.44 5.93 1.80
N ASP A 94 17.34 6.54 1.35
CA ASP A 94 17.00 7.91 1.73
C ASP A 94 16.50 8.00 3.18
N LEU A 95 15.80 6.97 3.67
CA LEU A 95 15.42 6.87 5.07
C LEU A 95 16.65 6.72 5.96
N GLU A 96 17.63 5.90 5.58
CA GLU A 96 18.88 5.70 6.31
C GLU A 96 19.67 7.02 6.42
N LYS A 97 19.82 7.75 5.32
CA LYS A 97 20.47 9.09 5.33
C LYS A 97 19.74 10.08 6.23
N THR A 98 18.41 10.05 6.21
CA THR A 98 17.58 10.93 7.05
C THR A 98 17.76 10.58 8.52
N ALA A 99 17.74 9.29 8.86
CA ALA A 99 17.97 8.80 10.22
C ALA A 99 19.38 9.13 10.72
N GLU A 100 20.40 8.97 9.88
CA GLU A 100 21.78 9.32 10.22
C GLU A 100 21.93 10.83 10.46
N SER A 101 21.31 11.65 9.61
CA SER A 101 21.29 13.11 9.78
C SER A 101 20.62 13.52 11.10
N ALA A 102 19.47 12.91 11.42
CA ALA A 102 18.77 13.14 12.68
C ALA A 102 19.60 12.71 13.89
N ARG A 103 20.28 11.55 13.82
CA ARG A 103 21.19 11.07 14.87
C ARG A 103 22.36 12.02 15.09
N ASN A 104 22.98 12.50 14.01
CA ASN A 104 24.08 13.45 14.09
C ASN A 104 23.65 14.79 14.71
N MET A 105 22.46 15.27 14.35
CA MET A 105 21.86 16.45 14.95
C MET A 105 21.58 16.24 16.45
N GLY A 106 20.99 15.11 16.84
CA GLY A 106 20.75 14.75 18.24
C GLY A 106 22.04 14.77 19.07
N ASN A 107 23.12 14.18 18.55
CA ASN A 107 24.43 14.19 19.22
C ASN A 107 25.00 15.61 19.39
N LEU A 108 24.75 16.53 18.45
CA LEU A 108 25.20 17.92 18.55
C LEU A 108 24.38 18.69 19.60
N ILE A 109 23.06 18.49 19.61
CA ILE A 109 22.16 19.10 20.60
C ILE A 109 22.51 18.58 22.00
N GLU A 110 22.73 17.27 22.17
CA GLU A 110 23.15 16.67 23.44
C GLU A 110 24.44 17.32 23.96
N LYS A 111 25.46 17.49 23.11
CA LYS A 111 26.72 18.17 23.49
C LYS A 111 26.47 19.62 23.89
N ALA A 112 25.66 20.36 23.13
CA ALA A 112 25.35 21.75 23.42
C ALA A 112 24.58 21.89 24.75
N ALA A 113 23.58 21.04 24.98
CA ALA A 113 22.82 20.97 26.22
C ALA A 113 23.70 20.63 27.41
N THR A 114 24.65 19.69 27.24
CA THR A 114 25.61 19.33 28.29
C THR A 114 26.49 20.53 28.66
N ILE A 115 27.04 21.25 27.68
CA ILE A 115 27.85 22.46 27.92
C ILE A 115 27.02 23.57 28.60
N ALA A 116 25.78 23.77 28.19
CA ALA A 116 24.89 24.74 28.80
C ALA A 116 24.58 24.36 30.26
N SER A 117 24.27 23.09 30.50
CA SER A 117 24.00 22.54 31.84
C SER A 117 25.20 22.70 32.77
N THR A 118 26.42 22.38 32.32
CA THR A 118 27.63 22.58 33.14
C THR A 118 27.83 24.04 33.50
N LYS A 119 27.62 24.98 32.56
CA LYS A 119 27.71 26.42 32.84
C LYS A 119 26.65 26.90 33.85
N TYR A 120 25.42 26.38 33.76
CA TYR A 120 24.39 26.70 34.74
C TYR A 120 24.74 26.17 36.13
N MET A 121 25.26 24.94 36.22
CA MET A 121 25.73 24.37 37.48
C MET A 121 26.89 25.16 38.07
N GLU A 122 27.87 25.56 37.24
CA GLU A 122 29.00 26.41 37.67
C GLU A 122 28.51 27.76 38.21
N ALA A 123 27.62 28.45 37.49
CA ALA A 123 27.08 29.73 37.96
C ALA A 123 26.28 29.60 39.26
N ALA A 124 25.52 28.51 39.43
CA ALA A 124 24.80 28.22 40.67
C ALA A 124 25.77 27.95 41.84
N LEU A 125 26.85 27.20 41.60
CA LEU A 125 27.89 26.93 42.59
C LEU A 125 28.66 28.20 42.98
N ASP A 126 29.01 29.05 42.01
CA ASP A 126 29.66 30.33 42.25
C ASP A 126 28.77 31.26 43.08
N SER A 127 27.48 31.33 42.75
CA SER A 127 26.48 32.11 43.49
C SER A 127 26.30 31.58 44.92
N ALA A 128 26.21 30.27 45.11
CA ALA A 128 26.14 29.65 46.43
C ALA A 128 27.41 29.94 47.25
N THR A 129 28.59 29.81 46.64
CA THR A 129 29.87 30.12 47.28
C THR A 129 29.97 31.59 47.68
N ALA A 130 29.54 32.51 46.81
CA ALA A 130 29.47 33.93 47.11
C ALA A 130 28.48 34.25 48.24
N SER A 131 27.33 33.58 48.24
CA SER A 131 26.32 33.68 49.31
C SER A 131 26.88 33.17 50.65
N MET A 132 27.56 32.02 50.65
CA MET A 132 28.24 31.48 51.85
C MET A 132 29.35 32.40 52.35
N LYS A 133 30.19 32.94 51.45
CA LYS A 133 31.23 33.92 51.83
C LYS A 133 30.62 35.18 52.45
N THR A 134 29.52 35.67 51.90
CA THR A 134 28.80 36.84 52.43
C THR A 134 28.18 36.54 53.79
N ALA A 135 27.58 35.36 53.98
CA ALA A 135 27.05 34.92 55.27
C ALA A 135 28.15 34.78 56.34
N CYS A 136 29.31 34.20 56.00
CA CYS A 136 30.48 34.13 56.90
C CYS A 136 31.05 35.51 57.26
N LYS A 137 31.07 36.46 56.31
CA LYS A 137 31.47 37.85 56.61
C LYS A 137 30.44 38.58 57.48
N GLY A 138 29.15 38.33 57.28
CA GLY A 138 28.06 38.86 58.12
C GLY A 138 28.06 38.31 59.56
N LEU A 139 28.60 37.11 59.76
CA LEU A 139 28.84 36.55 61.10
C LEU A 139 30.09 37.12 61.79
N SER A 140 31.04 37.71 61.04
CA SER A 140 32.26 38.32 61.57
C SER A 140 32.07 39.77 62.03
N THR A 141 30.93 40.40 61.73
CA THR A 141 30.57 41.73 62.24
C THR A 141 29.14 41.76 62.78
N LYS A 142 28.95 41.22 63.99
CA LYS A 142 27.89 41.70 64.88
C LYS A 142 28.31 41.60 66.35
N LYS A 143 28.84 42.70 66.88
CA LYS A 143 28.51 43.16 68.24
C LYS A 143 27.25 44.01 68.10
N ASN A 144 26.16 43.51 68.68
CA ASN A 144 24.90 44.15 69.04
C ASN A 144 24.51 45.45 68.31
N ASN A 145 23.45 45.38 67.50
CA ASN A 145 22.28 46.21 67.75
C ASN A 145 21.04 45.68 67.03
N VAL A 146 19.95 45.71 67.79
CA VAL A 146 18.56 45.56 67.39
C VAL A 146 18.15 46.87 66.70
N GLN A 147 17.60 46.81 65.50
CA GLN A 147 16.50 47.68 65.11
C GLN A 147 15.76 47.08 63.89
N ASP A 148 14.46 47.00 64.10
CA ASP A 148 13.35 46.70 63.21
C ASP A 148 13.38 47.52 61.91
N LYS A 149 13.02 46.89 60.78
CA LYS A 149 12.26 47.50 59.66
C LYS A 149 11.96 46.45 58.57
N SER A 150 10.66 46.25 58.39
CA SER A 150 9.94 45.81 57.19
C SER A 150 10.72 45.91 55.88
N ASP A 151 10.75 44.81 55.12
CA ASP A 151 10.09 44.73 53.82
C ASP A 151 9.99 43.26 53.38
N VAL A 152 8.78 42.72 53.49
CA VAL A 152 8.38 41.49 52.82
C VAL A 152 8.34 41.80 51.33
N ASN A 153 9.28 41.28 50.56
CA ASN A 153 9.18 41.23 49.12
C ASN A 153 9.08 39.77 48.70
N GLU A 154 7.86 39.26 48.73
CA GLU A 154 7.48 38.05 47.99
C GLU A 154 7.74 38.32 46.50
N PRO A 155 8.48 37.47 45.77
CA PRO A 155 8.44 37.50 44.32
C PRO A 155 7.08 36.95 43.88
N SER A 156 6.14 37.86 43.59
CA SER A 156 4.82 37.52 43.06
C SER A 156 4.96 36.60 41.83
N MET A 157 4.46 35.38 41.96
CA MET A 157 4.46 34.32 40.95
C MET A 157 3.37 34.52 39.86
N SER A 158 2.92 35.77 39.60
CA SER A 158 1.81 36.01 38.65
C SER A 158 2.25 36.44 37.24
N GLY A 159 3.49 36.88 37.04
CA GLY A 159 3.98 37.38 35.74
C GLY A 159 4.45 36.30 34.74
N LYS A 160 4.88 35.13 35.21
CA LYS A 160 5.43 34.07 34.33
C LYS A 160 4.34 33.28 33.58
N ALA A 161 3.12 33.22 34.12
CA ALA A 161 2.02 32.49 33.49
C ALA A 161 1.43 33.23 32.27
N THR A 162 1.43 34.57 32.30
CA THR A 162 0.90 35.40 31.21
C THR A 162 1.88 35.47 30.03
N GLU A 163 3.19 35.53 30.27
CA GLU A 163 4.20 35.49 29.22
C GLU A 163 4.27 34.12 28.52
N LYS A 164 4.16 33.02 29.29
CA LYS A 164 4.09 31.65 28.73
C LYS A 164 2.86 31.44 27.85
N ARG A 165 1.69 31.93 28.26
CA ARG A 165 0.47 31.92 27.42
C ARG A 165 0.63 32.77 26.15
N SER A 166 1.29 33.92 26.25
CA SER A 166 1.54 34.79 25.09
C SER A 166 2.45 34.13 24.05
N LYS A 167 3.52 33.44 24.48
CA LYS A 167 4.42 32.71 23.56
C LYS A 167 3.75 31.50 22.91
N PHE A 168 2.90 30.78 23.65
CA PHE A 168 2.12 29.68 23.09
C PHE A 168 1.15 30.14 21.98
N LEU A 169 0.44 31.25 22.19
CA LEU A 169 -0.48 31.80 21.20
C LEU A 169 0.24 32.32 19.94
N GLN A 170 1.46 32.86 20.09
CA GLN A 170 2.28 33.26 18.93
C GLN A 170 2.72 32.06 18.10
N LEU A 171 3.19 30.98 18.73
CA LEU A 171 3.58 29.75 18.03
C LEU A 171 2.37 29.04 17.39
N TRP A 172 1.21 29.07 18.05
CA TRP A 172 -0.04 28.52 17.50
C TRP A 172 -0.47 29.19 16.18
N ASN A 173 -0.21 30.49 16.04
CA ASN A 173 -0.59 31.24 14.84
C ASN A 173 0.37 31.01 13.66
N VAL A 174 1.63 30.62 13.91
CA VAL A 174 2.65 30.37 12.86
C VAL A 174 2.63 28.91 12.37
N MET A 175 2.01 28.00 13.12
CA MET A 175 1.98 26.58 12.77
C MET A 175 1.02 26.27 11.60
N LEU A 176 1.50 25.47 10.64
CA LEU A 176 0.77 25.04 9.43
C LEU A 176 -0.58 24.38 9.80
N PRO A 177 -1.68 24.65 9.05
CA PRO A 177 -3.02 24.14 9.36
C PRO A 177 -3.10 22.62 9.55
N SER A 178 -2.25 21.86 8.85
CA SER A 178 -2.19 20.40 8.89
C SER A 178 -1.78 19.81 10.25
N TYR A 179 -1.11 20.59 11.11
CA TYR A 179 -0.59 20.12 12.41
C TYR A 179 -1.46 20.50 13.62
N LYS A 180 -2.42 21.43 13.45
CA LYS A 180 -3.31 21.88 14.52
C LYS A 180 -4.25 20.78 15.09
N PRO A 181 -4.80 19.86 14.27
CA PRO A 181 -5.67 18.79 14.78
C PRO A 181 -4.94 17.81 15.71
N LEU A 182 -3.68 17.50 15.43
CA LEU A 182 -2.83 16.57 16.19
C LEU A 182 -2.45 17.11 17.58
N LEU A 183 -2.32 18.43 17.72
CA LEU A 183 -2.08 19.07 19.01
C LEU A 183 -3.35 19.21 19.86
N CYS A 184 -4.50 19.47 19.23
CA CYS A 184 -5.78 19.56 19.95
C CYS A 184 -6.19 18.22 20.57
N SER A 185 -5.95 17.08 19.92
CA SER A 185 -6.29 15.78 20.50
C SER A 185 -5.44 15.45 21.73
N LYS A 186 -4.14 15.78 21.70
CA LYS A 186 -3.22 15.54 22.83
C LYS A 186 -3.44 16.47 24.03
N LEU A 187 -3.95 17.68 23.80
CA LEU A 187 -4.30 18.62 24.88
C LEU A 187 -5.58 18.21 25.63
N LEU A 188 -6.52 17.53 24.96
CA LEU A 188 -7.77 17.07 25.56
C LEU A 188 -7.62 15.79 26.42
N GLU A 189 -6.57 15.00 26.21
CA GLU A 189 -6.29 13.77 26.98
C GLU A 189 -5.55 14.01 28.31
N GLY A 190 -5.40 15.27 28.76
CA GLY A 190 -4.90 15.58 30.11
C GLY A 190 -3.46 15.15 30.40
N LEU A 191 -2.67 14.82 29.37
CA LEU A 191 -1.35 14.21 29.48
C LEU A 191 -0.19 15.19 29.25
N TRP A 192 -0.39 16.47 29.53
CA TRP A 192 0.64 17.49 29.35
C TRP A 192 0.93 18.23 30.66
N ASP A 193 1.96 17.74 31.34
CA ASP A 193 2.67 18.48 32.37
C ASP A 193 3.48 19.59 31.68
N TYR A 194 3.11 20.84 31.93
CA TYR A 194 3.55 22.04 31.18
C TYR A 194 5.05 22.33 31.35
N ASP A 195 5.70 21.67 32.31
CA ASP A 195 7.13 21.81 32.56
C ASP A 195 8.00 21.00 31.60
N ASN A 196 7.44 20.04 30.86
CA ASN A 196 8.23 19.16 29.98
C ASN A 196 8.37 19.66 28.52
N TRP A 197 7.91 20.88 28.22
CA TRP A 197 7.96 21.41 26.84
C TRP A 197 9.33 21.97 26.41
N GLN A 198 10.28 22.13 27.34
CA GLN A 198 11.64 22.53 27.00
C GLN A 198 12.46 21.39 26.38
N GLU A 199 12.00 20.13 26.45
CA GLU A 199 12.75 18.98 25.95
C GLU A 199 12.44 18.61 24.49
N VAL A 200 11.37 19.14 23.90
CA VAL A 200 10.89 18.71 22.55
C VAL A 200 11.23 19.71 21.44
N VAL A 201 11.70 20.92 21.78
CA VAL A 201 12.12 21.95 20.78
C VAL A 201 13.52 22.50 21.09
N GLY A 202 14.39 21.65 21.63
CA GLY A 202 15.84 21.86 21.67
C GLY A 202 16.51 21.10 20.54
#